data_AF-A0A7C9EUZ8-F1
#
_entry.id   AF-A0A7C9EUZ8-F1
#
_cell.length_a   1.000
_cell.length_b   1.000
_cell.length_c   1.000
_cell.angle_alpha   90.00
_cell.angle_beta   90.00
_cell.angle_gamma   90.00
#
_symmetry.space_group_name_H-M   'P 1'
#
loop_
_entity.id
_entity.type
_entity.pdbx_description
1 polymer ?
#
loop_
_entity_poly.entity_id
_entity_poly.type
_entity_poly.pdbx_seq_one_letter_code
_entity_poly.pdbx_strand_id
1 'polypeptide(L)'
;QAATSAIVKSLPGYSDDLPFKLETGYVGVGESEQIQLFYYFIESERDAKRDPLMLWLTGGPGCSAFSGLVLEIGPLKFNYTAFNSESDIPDLQLNPYSWTKVASIIFLDSPVGTGFSYANISEAYHSDDILQSMHIYEFLQKAIEWGLSQS
;
A
#
# COMPACT_ATOMS: atom_id res chain seq x y z
N GLN A 1 14.23 -13.94 0.36
CA GLN A 1 13.13 -14.91 0.16
C GLN A 1 12.08 -14.23 -0.74
N ALA A 2 11.24 -14.94 -1.50
CA ALA A 2 10.31 -14.28 -2.45
C ALA A 2 9.28 -13.41 -1.72
N ALA A 3 8.96 -12.22 -2.26
CA ALA A 3 7.81 -11.43 -1.80
C ALA A 3 6.56 -12.31 -1.74
N THR A 4 5.84 -12.24 -0.62
CA THR A 4 4.47 -12.77 -0.55
C THR A 4 3.54 -11.67 -1.03
N SER A 5 2.91 -11.87 -2.19
CA SER A 5 1.89 -10.95 -2.71
C SER A 5 0.59 -11.66 -3.04
N ALA A 6 -0.50 -10.90 -3.00
CA ALA A 6 -1.84 -11.36 -3.30
C ALA A 6 -2.59 -10.28 -4.09
N ILE A 7 -3.22 -10.70 -5.19
CA ILE A 7 -4.17 -9.85 -5.91
C ILE A 7 -5.51 -9.87 -5.17
N VAL A 8 -5.93 -8.71 -4.70
CA VAL A 8 -7.20 -8.50 -4.01
C VAL A 8 -8.28 -8.22 -5.06
N LYS A 9 -9.28 -9.11 -5.16
CA LYS A 9 -10.39 -8.96 -6.09
C LYS A 9 -11.61 -8.26 -5.49
N SER A 10 -11.82 -8.42 -4.18
CA SER A 10 -12.99 -7.91 -3.47
C SER A 10 -12.57 -7.40 -2.10
N LEU A 11 -13.21 -6.34 -1.62
CA LEU A 11 -13.01 -5.80 -0.27
C LEU A 11 -14.35 -5.77 0.48
N PRO A 12 -14.36 -6.08 1.79
CA PRO A 12 -15.51 -5.77 2.63
C PRO A 12 -15.87 -4.28 2.52
N GLY A 13 -17.16 -4.00 2.36
CA GLY A 13 -17.65 -2.63 2.18
C GLY A 13 -17.65 -2.15 0.72
N TYR A 14 -17.17 -2.93 -0.24
CA TYR A 14 -17.36 -2.66 -1.68
C TYR A 14 -18.25 -3.76 -2.29
N SER A 15 -19.32 -3.37 -2.98
CA SER A 15 -20.42 -4.28 -3.33
C SER A 15 -20.09 -5.31 -4.41
N ASP A 16 -19.11 -5.01 -5.27
CA ASP A 16 -18.74 -5.81 -6.45
C ASP A 16 -17.25 -6.18 -6.42
N ASP A 17 -16.74 -6.79 -7.49
CA ASP A 17 -15.29 -6.90 -7.69
C ASP A 17 -14.66 -5.51 -7.92
N LEU A 18 -13.44 -5.33 -7.43
CA LEU A 18 -12.69 -4.09 -7.61
C LEU A 18 -12.45 -3.84 -9.13
N PRO A 19 -12.78 -2.64 -9.64
CA PRO A 19 -12.62 -2.33 -11.07
C PRO A 19 -11.16 -1.97 -11.44
N PHE A 20 -10.23 -2.07 -10.49
CA PHE A 20 -8.81 -1.83 -10.64
C PHE A 20 -8.03 -2.98 -9.99
N LYS A 21 -6.79 -3.21 -10.45
CA LYS A 21 -5.93 -4.21 -9.84
C LYS A 21 -5.33 -3.65 -8.56
N LEU A 22 -5.70 -4.24 -7.43
CA LEU A 22 -5.04 -4.05 -6.14
C LEU A 22 -4.20 -5.28 -5.84
N GLU A 23 -2.91 -5.10 -5.67
CA GLU A 23 -1.99 -6.10 -5.16
C GLU A 23 -1.51 -5.65 -3.77
N THR A 24 -1.49 -6.57 -2.81
CA THR A 24 -0.89 -6.31 -1.51
C THR A 24 0.15 -7.36 -1.19
N GLY A 25 1.13 -7.00 -0.37
CA GLY A 25 2.17 -7.95 -0.02
C GLY A 25 3.21 -7.41 0.93
N TYR A 26 4.20 -8.25 1.21
CA TYR A 26 5.33 -7.94 2.07
C TYR A 26 6.64 -8.00 1.30
N VAL A 27 7.52 -7.06 1.61
CA VAL A 27 8.91 -7.05 1.15
C VAL A 27 9.82 -7.04 2.38
N GLY A 28 10.67 -8.06 2.48
CA GLY A 28 11.69 -8.14 3.52
C GLY A 28 12.82 -7.15 3.29
N VAL A 29 13.21 -6.39 4.32
CA VAL A 29 14.29 -5.40 4.31
C VAL A 29 15.10 -5.46 5.60
N GLY A 30 16.26 -4.79 5.62
CA GLY A 30 17.16 -4.77 6.75
C GLY A 30 17.97 -6.05 6.90
N GLU A 31 18.74 -6.14 7.99
CA GLU A 31 19.61 -7.29 8.23
C GLU A 31 18.78 -8.59 8.28
N SER A 32 19.20 -9.59 7.49
CA SER A 32 18.52 -10.88 7.39
C SER A 32 17.02 -10.81 7.07
N GLU A 33 16.56 -9.75 6.40
CA GLU A 33 15.13 -9.53 6.05
C GLU A 33 14.21 -9.59 7.27
N GLN A 34 14.68 -9.14 8.43
CA GLN A 34 13.93 -9.22 9.70
C GLN A 34 12.74 -8.25 9.74
N ILE A 35 12.74 -7.21 8.91
CA ILE A 35 11.64 -6.24 8.77
C ILE A 35 10.86 -6.60 7.52
N GLN A 36 9.54 -6.67 7.65
CA GLN A 36 8.61 -6.95 6.56
C GLN A 36 7.75 -5.71 6.33
N LEU A 37 8.05 -4.95 5.28
CA LEU A 37 7.27 -3.78 4.90
C LEU A 37 6.08 -4.20 4.05
N PHE A 38 4.90 -3.81 4.50
CA PHE A 38 3.63 -4.03 3.80
C PHE A 38 3.38 -2.93 2.78
N TYR A 39 2.87 -3.30 1.61
CA TYR A 39 2.48 -2.35 0.58
C TYR A 39 1.09 -2.65 0.02
N TYR A 40 0.46 -1.59 -0.49
CA TYR A 40 -0.66 -1.66 -1.42
C TYR A 40 -0.17 -1.11 -2.77
N PHE A 41 -0.21 -1.93 -3.80
CA PHE A 41 0.09 -1.53 -5.16
C PHE A 41 -1.20 -1.47 -5.98
N ILE A 42 -1.44 -0.33 -6.61
CA ILE A 42 -2.58 -0.13 -7.50
C ILE A 42 -2.05 0.27 -8.86
N GLU A 43 -2.37 -0.53 -9.88
CA GLU A 43 -2.01 -0.22 -11.25
C GLU A 43 -2.77 0.99 -11.79
N SER A 44 -2.16 1.72 -12.72
CA SER A 44 -2.82 2.80 -13.42
C SER A 44 -4.09 2.31 -14.11
N GLU A 45 -5.21 3.00 -13.90
CA GLU A 45 -6.50 2.72 -14.56
C GLU A 45 -6.46 3.05 -16.07
N ARG A 46 -5.46 3.82 -16.54
CA ARG A 46 -5.35 4.26 -17.94
C ARG A 46 -4.44 3.37 -18.78
N ASP A 47 -3.13 3.39 -18.52
CA ASP A 47 -2.18 2.49 -19.18
C ASP A 47 -1.00 2.19 -18.25
N ALA A 48 -1.11 1.11 -17.47
CA ALA A 48 -0.10 0.72 -16.48
C ALA A 48 1.32 0.52 -17.05
N LYS A 49 1.45 0.22 -18.35
CA LYS A 49 2.75 0.01 -19.00
C LYS A 49 3.44 1.31 -19.41
N ARG A 50 2.68 2.39 -19.59
CA ARG A 50 3.19 3.69 -20.06
C ARG A 50 3.13 4.78 -19.00
N ASP A 51 2.21 4.64 -18.06
CA ASP A 51 2.02 5.59 -16.98
C ASP A 51 3.13 5.46 -15.91
N PRO A 52 3.49 6.55 -15.23
CA PRO A 52 4.56 6.54 -14.24
C PRO A 52 4.22 5.65 -13.04
N LEU A 53 5.26 5.08 -12.44
CA LEU A 53 5.22 4.50 -11.10
C LEU A 53 5.49 5.59 -10.06
N MET A 54 4.65 5.66 -9.03
CA MET A 54 4.79 6.60 -7.92
C MET A 54 4.83 5.87 -6.58
N LEU A 55 5.77 6.22 -5.71
CA LEU A 55 5.76 5.82 -4.30
C LEU A 55 5.03 6.88 -3.48
N TRP A 56 4.04 6.47 -2.69
CA TRP A 56 3.34 7.32 -1.74
C TRP A 56 3.70 6.93 -0.30
N LEU A 57 4.13 7.93 0.48
CA LEU A 57 4.49 7.79 1.88
C LEU A 57 3.63 8.71 2.73
N THR A 58 2.89 8.13 3.68
CA THR A 58 2.20 8.90 4.71
C THR A 58 3.16 9.20 5.86
N GLY A 59 3.11 10.42 6.39
CA GLY A 59 3.96 10.88 7.48
C GLY A 59 3.52 10.41 8.87
N GLY A 60 3.62 11.29 9.87
CA GLY A 60 3.30 11.00 11.26
C GLY A 60 4.43 11.47 12.18
N PRO A 61 5.45 10.63 12.46
CA PRO A 61 5.78 9.32 11.84
C PRO A 61 4.86 8.17 12.29
N GLY A 62 4.75 7.13 11.45
CA GLY A 62 4.04 5.88 11.79
C GLY A 62 2.57 5.80 11.37
N CYS A 63 2.05 6.78 10.63
CA CYS A 63 0.70 6.69 10.07
C CYS A 63 0.71 5.80 8.82
N SER A 64 -0.25 4.89 8.72
CA SER A 64 -0.36 3.96 7.60
C SER A 64 -0.61 4.68 6.27
N ALA A 65 0.01 4.18 5.19
CA ALA A 65 -0.25 4.64 3.83
C ALA A 65 -1.68 4.29 3.36
N PHE A 66 -2.39 3.41 4.08
CA PHE A 66 -3.81 3.19 3.87
C PHE A 66 -4.63 4.48 3.99
N SER A 67 -4.22 5.44 4.85
CA SER A 67 -4.89 6.74 4.91
C SER A 67 -4.83 7.47 3.58
N GLY A 68 -3.67 7.47 2.92
CA GLY A 68 -3.49 8.08 1.60
C GLY A 68 -4.33 7.38 0.53
N LEU A 69 -4.51 6.06 0.66
CA LEU A 69 -5.32 5.27 -0.25
C LEU A 69 -6.81 5.61 -0.13
N VAL A 70 -7.39 5.71 1.07
CA VAL A 70 -8.85 5.86 1.25
C VAL A 70 -9.33 7.27 1.61
N LEU A 71 -8.45 8.15 2.07
CA LEU A 71 -8.80 9.52 2.49
C LEU A 71 -8.25 10.61 1.56
N GLU A 72 -7.27 10.28 0.71
CA GLU A 72 -6.55 11.27 -0.09
C GLU A 72 -6.62 10.96 -1.59
N ILE A 73 -5.63 10.22 -2.12
CA ILE A 73 -5.36 10.13 -3.56
C ILE A 73 -5.72 8.77 -4.19
N GLY A 74 -6.02 7.75 -3.40
CA GLY A 74 -6.32 6.41 -3.91
C GLY A 74 -7.72 6.30 -4.54
N PRO A 75 -8.03 5.14 -5.15
CA PRO A 75 -9.23 4.92 -5.96
C PRO A 75 -10.49 4.66 -5.13
N LEU A 76 -10.35 4.52 -3.81
CA LEU A 76 -11.46 4.29 -2.90
C LEU A 76 -11.60 5.46 -1.94
N LYS A 77 -12.81 5.65 -1.44
CA LYS A 77 -13.11 6.52 -0.31
C LYS A 77 -14.27 5.95 0.49
N PHE A 78 -14.32 6.30 1.76
CA PHE A 78 -15.49 5.97 2.58
C PHE A 78 -16.74 6.68 2.07
N ASN A 79 -17.86 5.96 2.10
CA ASN A 79 -19.18 6.53 1.89
C ASN A 79 -19.77 6.97 3.23
N TYR A 80 -19.49 8.21 3.62
CA TYR A 80 -19.98 8.79 4.88
C TYR A 80 -21.50 8.97 4.95
N THR A 81 -22.21 8.89 3.82
CA THR A 81 -23.67 9.03 3.78
C THR A 81 -24.42 7.72 3.98
N ALA A 82 -23.74 6.58 3.81
CA ALA A 82 -24.32 5.25 3.90
C ALA A 82 -23.83 4.49 5.14
N PHE A 83 -23.59 5.20 6.26
CA PHE A 83 -23.20 4.54 7.50
C PHE A 83 -24.37 3.68 8.00
N ASN A 84 -24.31 2.39 7.67
CA ASN A 84 -25.32 1.44 8.05
C ASN A 84 -25.10 1.08 9.53
N SER A 85 -25.99 1.54 10.40
CA SER A 85 -25.93 1.24 11.84
C SER A 85 -26.09 -0.26 12.17
N GLU A 86 -26.41 -1.10 11.18
CA GLU A 86 -26.53 -2.56 11.31
C GLU A 86 -25.24 -3.32 10.95
N SER A 87 -24.22 -2.65 10.42
CA SER A 87 -22.92 -3.28 10.08
C SER A 87 -21.75 -2.43 10.57
N ASP A 88 -20.79 -3.07 11.24
CA ASP A 88 -19.54 -2.42 11.66
C ASP A 88 -18.56 -2.22 10.48
N ILE A 89 -18.92 -2.62 9.26
CA ILE A 89 -18.07 -2.51 8.06
C ILE A 89 -18.41 -1.20 7.34
N PRO A 90 -17.45 -0.26 7.20
CA PRO A 90 -17.65 0.97 6.44
C PRO A 90 -17.92 0.67 4.96
N ASP A 91 -18.89 1.37 4.38
CA ASP A 91 -19.15 1.33 2.94
C ASP A 91 -18.06 2.11 2.17
N LEU A 92 -17.59 1.54 1.07
CA LEU A 92 -16.54 2.04 0.20
C LEU A 92 -17.12 2.36 -1.18
N GLN A 93 -16.71 3.49 -1.73
CA GLN A 93 -17.08 3.91 -3.08
C GLN A 93 -15.87 4.39 -3.85
N LEU A 94 -15.96 4.42 -5.19
CA LEU A 94 -14.88 4.90 -6.03
C LEU A 94 -14.61 6.40 -5.82
N ASN A 95 -13.34 6.77 -5.86
CA ASN A 95 -12.89 8.14 -5.91
C ASN A 95 -12.68 8.59 -7.37
N PRO A 96 -13.56 9.42 -7.95
CA PRO A 96 -13.44 9.83 -9.34
C PRO A 96 -12.21 10.70 -9.63
N TYR A 97 -11.54 11.22 -8.59
CA TYR A 97 -10.35 12.08 -8.67
C TYR A 97 -9.06 11.37 -8.23
N SER A 98 -9.07 10.03 -8.19
CA SER A 98 -7.88 9.28 -7.83
C SER A 98 -6.69 9.58 -8.75
N TRP A 99 -5.50 9.63 -8.17
CA TRP A 99 -4.26 9.75 -8.93
C TRP A 99 -3.92 8.45 -9.66
N THR A 100 -4.50 7.32 -9.25
CA THR A 100 -4.36 6.04 -9.96
C THR A 100 -4.96 6.06 -11.37
N LYS A 101 -5.72 7.10 -11.72
CA LYS A 101 -6.19 7.33 -13.10
C LYS A 101 -5.08 7.58 -14.12
N VAL A 102 -3.89 7.96 -13.68
CA VAL A 102 -2.76 8.35 -14.55
C VAL A 102 -1.40 7.86 -14.06
N ALA A 103 -1.36 7.03 -13.02
CA ALA A 103 -0.13 6.51 -12.43
C ALA A 103 -0.39 5.17 -11.73
N SER A 104 0.58 4.27 -11.78
CA SER A 104 0.62 3.11 -10.88
C SER A 104 1.22 3.57 -9.56
N ILE A 105 0.59 3.25 -8.42
CA ILE A 105 0.98 3.81 -7.11
C ILE A 105 1.26 2.69 -6.12
N ILE A 106 2.41 2.78 -5.45
CA ILE A 106 2.76 1.98 -4.26
C ILE A 106 2.49 2.82 -3.02
N PHE A 107 1.53 2.43 -2.21
CA PHE A 107 1.30 2.95 -0.87
C PHE A 107 2.07 2.08 0.13
N LEU A 108 3.12 2.62 0.74
CA LEU A 108 4.03 1.86 1.59
C LEU A 108 3.82 2.17 3.07
N ASP A 109 3.53 1.16 3.87
CA ASP A 109 3.51 1.27 5.32
C ASP A 109 4.95 1.30 5.86
N SER A 110 5.44 2.49 6.18
CA SER A 110 6.79 2.72 6.70
C SER A 110 6.78 3.81 7.78
N PRO A 111 7.60 3.72 8.84
CA PRO A 111 8.62 2.69 9.13
C PRO A 111 8.04 1.36 9.64
N VAL A 112 8.91 0.42 10.03
CA VAL A 112 8.54 -0.82 10.72
C VAL A 112 7.55 -0.56 11.87
N GLY A 113 6.51 -1.39 11.99
CA GLY A 113 5.41 -1.19 12.95
C GLY A 113 4.27 -0.28 12.47
N THR A 114 4.42 0.36 11.31
CA THR A 114 3.35 1.15 10.68
C THR A 114 2.34 0.22 10.01
N GLY A 115 1.05 0.45 10.24
CA GLY A 115 -0.02 -0.29 9.57
C GLY A 115 0.14 -1.81 9.71
N PHE A 116 0.34 -2.50 8.59
CA PHE A 116 0.59 -3.95 8.60
C PHE A 116 2.08 -4.35 8.57
N SER A 117 3.00 -3.39 8.47
CA SER A 117 4.44 -3.64 8.50
C SER A 117 4.91 -4.07 9.89
N TYR A 118 5.79 -5.07 9.94
CA TYR A 118 6.22 -5.66 11.21
C TYR A 118 7.68 -6.12 11.16
N ALA A 119 8.24 -6.47 12.31
CA ALA A 119 9.51 -7.16 12.41
C ALA A 119 9.38 -8.51 13.12
N ASN A 120 10.23 -9.45 12.71
CA ASN A 120 10.30 -10.81 13.26
C ASN A 120 10.96 -10.86 14.65
N ILE A 121 11.74 -9.84 15.01
CA ILE A 121 12.38 -9.72 16.33
C ILE A 121 12.14 -8.33 16.92
N SER A 122 12.15 -8.23 18.25
CA SER A 122 11.82 -6.99 18.96
C SER A 122 12.82 -5.87 18.69
N GLU A 123 14.10 -6.21 18.53
CA GLU A 123 15.20 -5.27 18.33
C GLU A 123 15.08 -4.54 17.00
N ALA A 124 14.54 -5.21 15.98
CA ALA A 124 14.34 -4.67 14.64
C ALA A 124 13.16 -3.69 14.53
N TYR A 125 12.38 -3.47 15.60
CA TYR A 125 11.41 -2.37 15.67
C TYR A 125 12.05 -1.01 15.96
N HIS A 126 13.34 -0.97 16.30
CA HIS A 126 14.06 0.30 16.40
C HIS A 126 14.15 0.97 15.03
N SER A 127 13.68 2.22 14.93
CA SER A 127 13.72 3.00 13.70
C SER A 127 14.08 4.45 13.99
N ASP A 128 14.81 5.05 13.05
CA ASP A 128 15.10 6.47 12.95
C ASP A 128 15.03 6.89 11.47
N ASP A 129 15.25 8.18 11.19
CA ASP A 129 15.13 8.73 9.82
C ASP A 129 16.11 8.06 8.83
N ILE A 130 17.31 7.70 9.30
CA ILE A 130 18.35 7.09 8.46
C ILE A 130 17.95 5.65 8.15
N LEU A 131 17.60 4.87 9.17
CA LEU A 131 17.17 3.48 9.03
C LEU A 131 15.90 3.39 8.17
N GLN A 132 14.91 4.25 8.41
CA GLN A 132 13.70 4.31 7.59
C GLN A 132 14.05 4.57 6.12
N SER A 133 14.89 5.56 5.85
CA SER A 133 15.28 5.91 4.48
C SER A 133 16.03 4.75 3.79
N MET A 134 16.91 4.06 4.52
CA MET A 134 17.62 2.88 4.02
C MET A 134 16.66 1.72 3.70
N HIS A 135 15.70 1.45 4.59
CA HIS A 135 14.71 0.39 4.38
C HIS A 135 13.77 0.69 3.21
N ILE A 136 13.34 1.95 3.03
CA ILE A 136 12.55 2.37 1.86
C ILE A 136 13.36 2.23 0.58
N TYR A 137 14.64 2.60 0.60
CA TYR A 137 15.53 2.44 -0.55
C TYR A 137 15.71 0.97 -0.94
N GLU A 138 15.99 0.09 0.04
CA GLU A 138 16.09 -1.35 -0.20
C GLU A 138 14.76 -1.93 -0.72
N PHE A 139 13.63 -1.53 -0.13
CA PHE A 139 12.30 -1.88 -0.61
C PHE A 139 12.13 -1.56 -2.10
N LEU A 140 12.48 -0.33 -2.52
CA LEU A 140 12.34 0.10 -3.91
C LEU A 140 13.21 -0.71 -4.87
N GLN A 141 14.44 -1.03 -4.48
CA GLN A 141 15.33 -1.87 -5.29
C GLN A 141 14.69 -3.25 -5.54
N LYS A 142 14.22 -3.91 -4.48
CA LYS A 142 13.56 -5.22 -4.57
C LYS A 142 12.24 -5.16 -5.33
N ALA A 143 11.42 -4.13 -5.10
CA ALA A 143 10.14 -3.93 -5.77
C ALA A 143 10.30 -3.82 -7.29
N ILE A 144 11.33 -3.10 -7.76
CA ILE A 144 11.64 -2.97 -9.18
C ILE A 144 12.15 -4.30 -9.75
N GLU A 145 13.03 -4.99 -9.05
CA GLU A 145 13.56 -6.31 -9.45
C GLU A 145 12.46 -7.37 -9.60
N TRP A 146 11.46 -7.35 -8.73
CA TRP A 146 10.32 -8.27 -8.76
C TRP A 146 9.22 -7.89 -9.75
N GLY A 147 9.37 -6.77 -10.45
CA GLY A 147 8.46 -6.39 -11.52
C GLY A 147 7.12 -5.85 -11.05
N LEU A 148 7.03 -5.29 -9.82
CA LEU A 148 5.88 -4.47 -9.43
C LEU A 148 5.67 -3.27 -10.37
N SER A 149 6.68 -2.94 -11.19
CA SER A 149 6.62 -1.90 -12.22
C SER A 149 6.36 -2.40 -13.65
N GLN A 150 6.23 -3.72 -13.87
CA GLN A 150 6.26 -4.34 -15.22
C GLN A 150 4.94 -4.99 -15.65
N SER A 151 3.89 -4.97 -14.83
CA SER A 151 2.59 -5.58 -15.15
C SER A 151 1.65 -4.67 -15.95
#